data_AF-A0A5K0UXY3-F1
#
_entry.id   AF-A0A5K0UXY3-F1
#
_cell.length_a   1.000
_cell.length_b   1.000
_cell.length_c   1.000
_cell.angle_alpha   90.00
_cell.angle_beta   90.00
_cell.angle_gamma   90.00
#
_symmetry.space_group_name_H-M   'P 1'
#
loop_
_entity.id
_entity.type
_entity.pdbx_description
1 polymer ?
#
loop_
_entity_poly.entity_id
_entity_poly.type
_entity_poly.pdbx_seq_one_letter_code
_entity_poly.pdbx_strand_id
1 'polypeptide(L)' 'IIFLIYLYQRWIYPVDLRRVNEFGFGGEDPSLQDADKPALEQAAEAL' A
#
# COMPACT_ATOMS: atom_id res chain seq x y z
N ILE A 1 -6.04 22.79 9.54
CA ILE A 1 -6.61 22.77 8.16
C ILE A 1 -6.15 21.53 7.40
N ILE A 2 -4.85 21.30 7.18
CA ILE A 2 -4.33 20.09 6.50
C ILE A 2 -4.84 18.78 7.14
N PHE A 3 -4.86 18.70 8.47
CA PHE A 3 -5.41 17.55 9.21
C PHE A 3 -6.89 17.25 8.90
N LEU A 4 -7.72 18.30 8.73
CA LEU A 4 -9.13 18.14 8.40
C LEU A 4 -9.32 17.66 6.95
N ILE A 5 -8.47 18.11 6.03
CA ILE A 5 -8.47 17.67 4.62
C ILE A 5 -8.11 16.18 4.54
N TYR A 6 -7.10 15.74 5.27
CA TYR A 6 -6.71 14.32 5.32
C TYR A 6 -7.85 13.43 5.82
N LEU A 7 -8.55 13.85 6.88
CA LEU A 7 -9.66 13.08 7.42
C LEU A 7 -10.83 12.97 6.43
N TYR A 8 -11.13 14.06 5.71
CA TYR A 8 -12.14 14.07 4.65
C TYR A 8 -11.75 13.15 3.49
N GLN A 9 -10.48 13.21 3.05
CA GLN A 9 -9.95 12.31 2.01
C GLN A 9 -10.12 10.84 2.41
N ARG A 10 -9.76 10.49 3.65
CA ARG A 10 -9.84 9.11 4.15
C ARG A 10 -11.27 8.57 4.24
N TRP A 11 -12.27 9.43 4.50
CA TRP A 11 -13.67 9.02 4.69
C TRP A 11 -14.48 8.97 3.39
N ILE A 12 -14.33 9.94 2.50
CA ILE A 12 -15.16 10.02 1.28
C ILE A 12 -14.54 9.28 0.10
N TYR A 13 -13.21 9.13 0.08
CA TYR A 13 -12.51 8.41 -0.97
C TYR A 13 -11.86 7.14 -0.38
N PRO A 14 -12.66 6.10 -0.08
CA PRO A 14 -12.09 4.83 0.32
C PRO A 14 -11.22 4.30 -0.82
N VAL A 15 -10.04 3.78 -0.48
CA VAL A 15 -9.17 3.14 -1.45
C VAL A 15 -9.88 1.88 -1.93
N ASP A 16 -10.25 1.85 -3.20
CA ASP A 16 -10.86 0.68 -3.83
C ASP A 16 -9.76 -0.33 -4.18
N LEU A 17 -9.46 -1.22 -3.24
CA LEU A 17 -8.42 -2.24 -3.37
C LEU A 17 -8.79 -3.35 -4.36
N ARG A 18 -10.04 -3.40 -4.82
CA ARG A 18 -10.54 -4.39 -5.81
C ARG A 18 -10.26 -3.96 -7.24
N ARG A 19 -9.73 -2.76 -7.46
CA ARG A 19 -9.30 -2.28 -8.76
C ARG A 19 -8.07 -3.07 -9.18
N VAL A 20 -8.27 -3.96 -10.15
CA VAL A 20 -7.18 -4.63 -10.85
C VAL A 20 -6.71 -3.72 -11.97
N ASN A 21 -5.40 -3.47 -12.06
CA ASN A 21 -4.81 -2.72 -13.17
C ASN A 21 -4.65 -3.61 -14.42
N GLU A 22 -4.25 -3.03 -15.56
CA GLU A 22 -4.02 -3.76 -16.83
C GLU A 22 -2.91 -4.82 -16.74
N PHE A 23 -2.11 -4.77 -15.68
CA PHE A 23 -1.04 -5.73 -15.39
C PHE A 23 -1.51 -6.86 -14.46
N GLY A 24 -2.79 -6.91 -14.09
CA GLY A 24 -3.36 -7.97 -13.26
C GLY A 24 -3.11 -7.81 -11.76
N PHE A 25 -2.45 -6.73 -11.33
CA PHE A 25 -2.16 -6.48 -9.92
C PHE A 25 -3.28 -5.64 -9.29
N GLY A 26 -3.91 -6.19 -8.24
CA GLY A 26 -4.86 -5.48 -7.38
C GLY A 26 -4.22 -5.08 -6.05
N GLY A 27 -4.84 -4.16 -5.32
CA GLY A 27 -4.36 -3.71 -4.01
C GLY A 27 -4.39 -4.80 -2.92
N GLU A 28 -5.04 -5.93 -3.18
CA GLU A 28 -5.13 -7.08 -2.27
C GLU A 28 -4.17 -8.23 -2.62
N ASP A 29 -3.26 -8.08 -3.59
CA ASP A 29 -2.36 -9.18 -3.97
C ASP A 29 -1.33 -9.44 -2.85
N PRO A 30 -1.44 -10.57 -2.10
CA PRO A 30 -0.55 -10.84 -0.96
C PRO A 30 0.90 -11.01 -1.42
N SER A 31 1.12 -11.36 -2.69
CA SER A 31 2.45 -11.56 -3.27
C SER A 31 3.31 -10.29 -3.31
N LEU A 32 2.69 -9.09 -3.35
CA LEU A 32 3.42 -7.81 -3.34
C LEU A 32 3.93 -7.43 -1.94
N GLN A 33 3.23 -7.85 -0.87
CA GLN A 33 3.67 -7.60 0.52
C GLN A 33 4.89 -8.45 0.89
N ASP A 34 4.98 -9.65 0.32
CA ASP A 34 6.10 -10.57 0.55
C ASP A 34 7.36 -10.17 -0.24
N ALA A 35 7.24 -9.42 -1.34
CA ALA A 35 8.37 -9.00 -2.16
C ALA A 35 9.21 -7.87 -1.55
N ASP A 36 8.60 -6.98 -0.75
CA ASP A 36 9.31 -5.89 -0.07
C ASP A 36 9.97 -6.35 1.25
N LYS A 37 9.46 -7.42 1.86
CA LYS A 37 9.96 -7.98 3.11
C LYS A 37 11.43 -8.43 3.08
N PRO A 38 11.93 -9.19 2.08
CA PRO A 38 13.31 -9.68 2.08
C PRO A 38 14.34 -8.55 1.94
N ALA A 39 14.01 -7.45 1.26
CA ALA A 39 14.94 -6.33 1.08
C ALA A 39 15.08 -5.49 2.36
N LEU A 40 13.98 -5.30 3.10
CA LEU A 40 13.98 -4.58 4.38
C LEU A 40 14.68 -5.38 5.49
N GLU A 41 14.52 -6.70 5.50
CA GLU A 41 15.17 -7.60 6.47
C GLU A 41 16.69 -7.63 6.25
N GLN A 42 17.15 -7.70 5.00
CA GLN A 42 18.58 -7.61 4.66
C GLN A 42 19.20 -6.26 5.01
N ALA A 43 18.47 -5.16 4.82
CA ALA A 43 18.95 -3.82 5.19
C ALA A 43 19.02 -3.61 6.71
N ALA A 44 18.13 -4.27 7.48
CA ALA A 44 18.14 -4.23 8.94
C ALA A 44 19.24 -5.10 9.56
N GLU A 45 19.59 -6.22 8.93
CA GLU A 45 20.70 -7.09 9.35
C GLU A 45 22.09 -6.54 9.01
N ALA A 46 22.18 -5.66 8.00
CA ALA A 46 23.45 -5.04 7.58
C ALA A 46 23.88 -3.82 8.42
N LEU A 47 23.10 -3.46 9.46
CA LEU A 47 23.32 -2.36 10.39
C LEU A 47 23.82 -2.88 11.74
#